data_AF-A0A2E3W0Q0-F1
#
_entry.id   AF-A0A2E3W0Q0-F1
#
_cell.length_a   1.000
_cell.length_b   1.000
_cell.length_c   1.000
_cell.angle_alpha   90.00
_cell.angle_beta   90.00
_cell.angle_gamma   90.00
#
_symmetry.space_group_name_H-M   'P 1'
#
loop_
_entity.id
_entity.type
_entity.pdbx_description
1 polymer ?
#
loop_
_entity_poly.entity_id
_entity_poly.type
_entity_poly.pdbx_seq_one_letter_code
_entity_poly.pdbx_strand_id
1 'polypeptide(L)'
;MDILGNKQKKHDHHWQKKLASHLKSHIYDKGYCSEYDFWIQECGDDISRANLNNILNGKVDPRVSTLKKLANNLGMTLSSLVKGIEN
;
A
#
# COMPACT_ATOMS: atom_id res chain seq x y z
N MET A 1 -19.18 -3.65 27.11
CA MET A 1 -19.24 -3.13 25.72
C MET A 1 -17.86 -2.61 25.37
N ASP A 2 -17.20 -3.32 24.46
CA ASP A 2 -15.78 -3.25 24.12
C ASP A 2 -15.37 -1.93 23.43
N ILE A 3 -14.93 -0.96 24.22
CA ILE A 3 -14.40 0.34 23.74
C ILE A 3 -13.05 0.17 23.00
N LEU A 4 -12.37 -0.96 23.20
CA LEU A 4 -11.03 -1.24 22.63
C LEU A 4 -11.08 -1.56 21.11
N GLY A 5 -12.09 -2.32 20.65
CA GLY A 5 -12.16 -2.76 19.25
C GLY A 5 -12.46 -1.64 18.23
N ASN A 6 -13.09 -0.55 18.68
CA ASN A 6 -13.46 0.57 17.81
C ASN A 6 -12.31 1.58 17.62
N LYS A 7 -11.34 1.63 18.55
CA LYS A 7 -10.13 2.46 18.42
C LYS A 7 -9.11 1.83 17.47
N GLN A 8 -8.90 0.51 17.56
CA GLN A 8 -8.01 -0.23 16.65
C GLN A 8 -8.45 -0.10 15.19
N LYS A 9 -9.72 -0.39 14.87
CA LYS A 9 -10.23 -0.24 13.50
C LYS A 9 -10.04 1.16 12.89
N LYS A 10 -10.17 2.22 13.69
CA LYS A 10 -9.94 3.59 13.22
C LYS A 10 -8.47 3.89 12.99
N HIS A 11 -7.59 3.37 13.83
CA HIS A 11 -6.14 3.52 13.70
C HIS A 11 -5.62 2.73 12.49
N ASP A 12 -6.09 1.50 12.30
CA ASP A 12 -5.78 0.65 11.15
C ASP A 12 -6.22 1.32 9.84
N HIS A 13 -7.43 1.90 9.82
CA HIS A 13 -7.95 2.59 8.65
C HIS A 13 -7.19 3.89 8.31
N HIS A 14 -6.68 4.60 9.33
CA HIS A 14 -5.84 5.78 9.12
C HIS A 14 -4.49 5.40 8.51
N TRP A 15 -3.85 4.35 9.05
CA TRP A 15 -2.60 3.82 8.52
C TRP A 15 -2.76 3.31 7.09
N GLN A 16 -3.82 2.54 6.80
CA GLN A 16 -4.12 2.03 5.46
C GLN A 16 -4.30 3.15 4.44
N LYS A 17 -4.97 4.24 4.81
CA LYS A 17 -5.12 5.42 3.94
C LYS A 17 -3.81 6.15 3.69
N LYS A 18 -2.98 6.33 4.73
CA LYS A 18 -1.65 6.92 4.55
C LYS A 18 -0.78 6.06 3.64
N LEU A 19 -0.73 4.74 3.88
CA LEU A 19 -0.04 3.78 3.02
C LEU A 19 -0.51 3.90 1.57
N ALA A 20 -1.82 3.89 1.35
CA ALA A 20 -2.42 3.99 0.03
C ALA A 20 -1.99 5.27 -0.70
N SER A 21 -2.06 6.43 -0.01
CA SER A 21 -1.63 7.71 -0.57
C SER A 21 -0.13 7.72 -0.86
N HIS A 22 0.68 7.15 0.04
CA HIS A 22 2.13 7.08 -0.09
C HIS A 22 2.53 6.21 -1.30
N LEU A 23 1.95 5.02 -1.43
CA LEU A 23 2.16 4.14 -2.58
C LEU A 23 1.76 4.81 -3.90
N LYS A 24 0.59 5.45 -3.95
CA LYS A 24 0.16 6.19 -5.15
C LYS A 24 1.15 7.27 -5.52
N SER A 25 1.61 8.05 -4.55
CA SER A 25 2.61 9.10 -4.80
C SER A 25 3.86 8.53 -5.46
N HIS A 26 4.40 7.41 -4.96
CA HIS A 26 5.58 6.77 -5.55
C HIS A 26 5.32 6.15 -6.93
N ILE A 27 4.14 5.59 -7.15
CA ILE A 27 3.74 5.09 -8.47
C ILE A 27 3.76 6.24 -9.49
N TYR A 28 3.15 7.37 -9.16
CA TYR A 28 3.13 8.53 -10.06
C TYR A 28 4.50 9.21 -10.19
N ASP A 29 5.29 9.27 -9.11
CA ASP A 29 6.66 9.84 -9.13
C ASP A 29 7.61 9.04 -10.03
N LYS A 30 7.45 7.71 -10.06
CA LYS A 30 8.13 6.85 -11.02
C LYS A 30 7.71 7.05 -12.49
N GLY A 31 6.64 7.80 -12.75
CA GLY A 31 6.16 8.10 -14.09
C GLY A 31 5.16 7.09 -14.66
N TYR A 32 4.59 6.20 -13.83
CA TYR A 32 3.50 5.34 -14.30
C TYR A 32 2.23 6.18 -14.53
N CYS A 33 1.54 5.94 -15.64
CA CYS A 33 0.34 6.69 -16.00
C CYS A 33 -0.86 6.36 -15.11
N SER A 34 -0.88 5.19 -14.48
CA SER A 34 -1.94 4.77 -13.57
C SER A 34 -1.48 3.63 -12.65
N GLU A 35 -2.24 3.37 -11.59
CA GLU A 35 -2.05 2.20 -10.72
C GLU A 35 -2.16 0.88 -11.49
N TYR A 36 -2.95 0.85 -12.56
CA TYR A 36 -3.09 -0.33 -13.41
C TYR A 36 -1.86 -0.52 -14.32
N ASP A 37 -1.29 0.57 -14.80
CA ASP A 37 -0.05 0.55 -15.58
C ASP A 37 1.11 0.02 -14.74
N PHE A 38 1.27 0.52 -13.52
CA PHE A 38 2.21 -0.05 -12.53
C PHE A 38 1.95 -1.54 -12.27
N TRP A 39 0.68 -1.95 -12.16
CA TRP A 39 0.35 -3.35 -11.96
C TRP A 39 0.82 -4.24 -13.10
N ILE A 40 0.58 -3.83 -14.36
CA ILE A 40 0.99 -4.57 -15.55
C ILE A 40 2.53 -4.64 -15.62
N GLN A 41 3.20 -3.52 -15.41
CA GLN A 41 4.64 -3.41 -15.65
C GLN A 41 5.48 -4.05 -14.54
N GLU A 42 5.08 -3.88 -13.27
CA GLU A 42 5.93 -4.28 -12.12
C GLU A 42 5.34 -5.42 -11.28
N CYS A 43 4.01 -5.51 -11.16
CA CYS A 43 3.40 -6.48 -10.23
C CYS A 43 3.05 -7.81 -10.89
N GLY A 44 2.50 -7.81 -12.10
CA GLY A 44 2.09 -9.02 -12.83
C GLY A 44 1.32 -10.01 -11.95
N ASP A 45 1.85 -11.23 -11.84
CA ASP A 45 1.30 -12.36 -11.08
C ASP A 45 1.58 -12.31 -9.56
N ASP A 46 2.51 -11.47 -9.10
CA ASP A 46 2.92 -11.45 -7.69
C ASP A 46 1.85 -10.90 -6.74
N ILE A 47 0.99 -10.03 -7.27
CA ILE A 47 -0.10 -9.36 -6.58
C ILE A 47 -1.27 -9.29 -7.57
N SER A 48 -2.44 -9.81 -7.22
CA SER A 48 -3.60 -9.66 -8.10
C SER A 48 -4.05 -8.20 -8.21
N ARG A 49 -4.56 -7.81 -9.38
CA ARG A 49 -5.10 -6.45 -9.62
C ARG A 49 -6.10 -6.02 -8.54
N ALA A 50 -7.00 -6.92 -8.15
CA ALA A 50 -8.00 -6.65 -7.13
C ALA A 50 -7.35 -6.39 -5.75
N ASN A 51 -6.34 -7.17 -5.39
CA ASN A 51 -5.61 -6.98 -4.14
C ASN A 51 -4.85 -5.64 -4.13
N LEU A 52 -4.14 -5.31 -5.21
CA LEU A 52 -3.48 -4.02 -5.36
C LEU A 52 -4.49 -2.87 -5.22
N ASN A 53 -5.63 -2.95 -5.92
CA ASN A 53 -6.65 -1.92 -5.84
C ASN A 53 -7.23 -1.78 -4.43
N ASN A 54 -7.41 -2.87 -3.69
CA ASN A 54 -7.85 -2.80 -2.30
C ASN A 54 -6.81 -2.10 -1.40
N ILE A 55 -5.52 -2.38 -1.61
CA ILE A 55 -4.41 -1.74 -0.88
C ILE A 55 -4.36 -0.25 -1.20
N LEU A 56 -4.38 0.12 -2.48
CA LEU A 56 -4.30 1.50 -2.96
C LEU A 56 -5.57 2.32 -2.67
N ASN A 57 -6.65 1.68 -2.24
CA ASN A 57 -7.83 2.38 -1.71
C ASN A 57 -7.89 2.37 -0.18
N GLY A 58 -6.89 1.81 0.50
CA GLY A 58 -6.85 1.69 1.96
C GLY A 58 -7.99 0.83 2.52
N LYS A 59 -8.48 -0.15 1.74
CA LYS A 59 -9.56 -1.07 2.15
C LYS A 59 -9.06 -2.29 2.91
N VAL A 60 -7.78 -2.63 2.72
CA VAL A 60 -7.16 -3.82 3.31
C VAL A 60 -5.79 -3.46 3.85
N ASP A 61 -5.42 -4.13 4.95
CA ASP A 61 -4.06 -4.15 5.46
C ASP A 61 -3.26 -5.20 4.67
N PRO A 62 -2.28 -4.80 3.82
CA PRO A 62 -1.44 -5.76 3.14
C PRO A 62 -0.51 -6.46 4.12
N ARG A 63 -0.37 -7.78 3.94
CA ARG A 63 0.64 -8.55 4.66
C ARG A 63 2.04 -8.00 4.38
N VAL A 64 2.94 -8.16 5.34
CA VAL A 64 4.35 -7.75 5.23
C VAL A 64 5.02 -8.27 3.96
N SER A 65 4.70 -9.50 3.53
CA SER A 65 5.21 -10.06 2.28
C SER A 65 4.75 -9.26 1.05
N THR A 66 3.49 -8.83 1.01
CA THR A 66 2.94 -7.97 -0.05
C THR A 66 3.57 -6.58 -0.03
N LEU A 67 3.74 -5.98 1.16
CA LEU A 67 4.44 -4.69 1.28
C LEU A 67 5.88 -4.78 0.79
N LYS A 68 6.59 -5.86 1.11
CA LYS A 68 7.97 -6.08 0.65
C LYS A 68 8.04 -6.19 -0.88
N LYS A 69 7.09 -6.90 -1.50
CA LYS A 69 6.98 -6.98 -2.97
C LYS A 69 6.71 -5.60 -3.57
N LEU A 70 5.74 -4.85 -3.04
CA LEU A 70 5.44 -3.49 -3.50
C LEU A 70 6.65 -2.56 -3.37
N ALA A 71 7.37 -2.62 -2.25
CA ALA A 71 8.57 -1.83 -2.05
C ALA A 71 9.65 -2.18 -3.09
N ASN A 72 9.91 -3.47 -3.32
CA ASN A 72 10.87 -3.93 -4.32
C ASN A 72 10.49 -3.46 -5.74
N ASN A 73 9.21 -3.57 -6.11
CA ASN A 73 8.66 -3.10 -7.40
C ASN A 73 8.77 -1.57 -7.52
N LEU A 74 8.64 -0.85 -6.41
CA LEU A 74 8.89 0.58 -6.33
C LEU A 74 10.39 0.91 -6.20
N GLY A 75 11.30 -0.06 -6.32
CA GLY A 75 12.74 0.17 -6.26
C GLY A 75 13.23 0.70 -4.91
N MET A 76 12.49 0.44 -3.84
CA MET A 76 12.79 0.92 -2.49
C MET A 76 12.74 -0.20 -1.46
N THR A 77 13.28 0.08 -0.27
CA THR A 77 13.22 -0.89 0.84
C THR A 77 11.89 -0.79 1.58
N LEU A 78 11.45 -1.90 2.18
CA LEU A 78 10.26 -1.91 3.05
C LEU A 78 10.37 -0.85 4.17
N SER A 79 11.56 -0.66 4.73
CA SER A 79 11.83 0.34 5.76
C SER A 79 11.57 1.76 5.26
N SER A 80 12.00 2.08 4.03
CA SER A 80 11.74 3.38 3.40
C SER A 80 10.24 3.61 3.17
N LEU A 81 9.54 2.57 2.72
CA LEU A 81 8.09 2.62 2.48
C LEU A 81 7.31 2.88 3.78
N VAL A 82 7.67 2.20 4.87
CA VAL A 82 6.97 2.33 6.17
C VAL A 82 7.32 3.66 6.85
N LYS A 83 8.58 4.10 6.80
CA LYS A 83 9.02 5.36 7.42
C LYS A 83 8.26 6.57 6.88
N GLY A 84 7.84 6.52 5.62
CA GLY A 84 7.02 7.56 5.00
C GLY A 84 5.57 7.65 5.50
N ILE A 85 5.11 6.68 6.30
CA ILE A 85 3.75 6.58 6.83
C ILE A 85 3.70 6.99 8.32
N GLU A 86 4.80 6.77 9.05
CA GLU A 86 4.93 7.07 10.49
C GLU A 86 5.05 8.56 10.81
N ASN A 87 5.38 9.41 9.82
CA ASN A 87 5.35 10.87 9.95
C ASN A 87 3.93 11.46 9.81
#